data_AF-A0A168F9H8-F1
#
_entry.id   AF-A0A168F9H8-F1
#
_cell.length_a   1.000
_cell.length_b   1.000
_cell.length_c   1.000
_cell.angle_alpha   90.00
_cell.angle_beta   90.00
_cell.angle_gamma   90.00
#
_symmetry.space_group_name_H-M   'P 1'
#
loop_
_entity.id
_entity.type
_entity.pdbx_description
1 polymer ?
#
loop_
_entity_poly.entity_id
_entity_poly.type
_entity_poly.pdbx_seq_one_letter_code
_entity_poly.pdbx_strand_id
1 'polypeptide(L)'
;MKYSIVFFSSWAALAAAAPLDERQAEVKLPYKEPGQFSIDCGFRGSDEETCGTDWYCTAFDESPKPLGLDGPYESSKECFDAHEPREPNQQPAEPSQTPKEQFSKAQEENASGTLPFIDAAKLSGVCFPGQFEECMGTQKYCDSKAWTKKDEPKQYTSAEACLADREPSQSSDGPAPAKKPWIYNNSGAACRMDSEECLGSELFCLTSKRKARSQECLAEREKPKLPWLAPGTCANQSEACLGTEGYCAVMMQAIKASVSDCVARRDPKP
;
A
#
# COMPACT_ATOMS: atom_id res chain seq x y z
N MET A 1 -54.59 0.11 31.29
CA MET A 1 -55.39 -1.02 30.83
C MET A 1 -54.62 -2.28 31.14
N LYS A 2 -55.23 -3.17 31.93
CA LYS A 2 -54.61 -4.39 32.48
C LYS A 2 -54.97 -5.54 31.54
N TYR A 3 -53.97 -6.28 31.06
CA TYR A 3 -54.20 -7.59 30.46
C TYR A 3 -53.22 -8.58 31.07
N SER A 4 -53.79 -9.39 31.96
CA SER A 4 -53.35 -10.75 32.31
C SER A 4 -53.55 -11.68 31.12
N ILE A 5 -52.95 -12.89 31.20
CA ILE A 5 -53.19 -14.16 30.47
C ILE A 5 -51.90 -14.63 29.78
N VAL A 6 -51.44 -15.88 29.84
CA VAL A 6 -51.77 -17.11 30.60
C VAL A 6 -50.50 -17.96 30.49
N PHE A 7 -50.11 -18.62 31.59
CA PHE A 7 -49.09 -19.66 31.60
C PHE A 7 -49.61 -20.90 30.86
N PHE A 8 -48.94 -21.29 29.76
CA PHE A 8 -49.12 -22.62 29.19
C PHE A 8 -48.07 -23.56 29.74
N SER A 9 -48.60 -24.59 30.37
CA SER A 9 -47.95 -25.73 30.99
C SER A 9 -47.22 -26.63 30.00
N SER A 10 -45.99 -26.98 30.39
CA SER A 10 -45.43 -28.32 30.37
C SER A 10 -45.77 -29.26 29.22
N TRP A 11 -44.83 -29.43 28.29
CA TRP A 11 -44.54 -30.72 27.68
C TRP A 11 -43.05 -31.00 27.82
N ALA A 12 -42.68 -31.74 28.86
CA ALA A 12 -41.36 -32.35 28.97
C ALA A 12 -41.36 -33.59 28.06
N ALA A 13 -40.87 -33.42 26.83
CA ALA A 13 -40.56 -34.55 25.98
C ALA A 13 -39.25 -35.18 26.47
N LEU A 14 -39.34 -36.34 27.12
CA LEU A 14 -38.20 -37.25 27.25
C LEU A 14 -37.83 -37.72 25.83
N ALA A 15 -36.85 -37.07 25.22
CA ALA A 15 -36.18 -37.61 24.04
C ALA A 15 -35.32 -38.79 24.49
N ALA A 16 -35.70 -39.99 24.04
CA ALA A 16 -34.87 -41.17 24.16
C ALA A 16 -33.52 -40.91 23.45
N ALA A 17 -32.43 -40.93 24.20
CA ALA A 17 -31.08 -40.97 23.66
C ALA A 17 -30.91 -42.27 22.88
N ALA A 18 -31.13 -42.22 21.57
CA ALA A 18 -30.59 -43.23 20.68
C ALA A 18 -29.06 -43.15 20.78
N PRO A 19 -28.34 -44.28 20.87
CA PRO A 19 -26.89 -44.27 20.76
C PRO A 19 -26.55 -43.65 19.41
N LEU A 20 -25.88 -42.48 19.44
CA LEU A 20 -25.34 -41.86 18.24
C LEU A 20 -24.39 -42.86 17.62
N ASP A 21 -24.82 -43.28 16.44
CA ASP A 21 -24.26 -44.30 15.58
C ASP A 21 -22.75 -44.13 15.46
N GLU A 22 -22.04 -45.15 15.92
CA GLU A 22 -20.61 -45.29 15.75
C GLU A 22 -20.35 -45.49 14.25
N ARG A 23 -19.62 -44.54 13.65
CA ARG A 23 -18.81 -44.71 12.43
C ARG A 23 -19.54 -44.63 11.08
N GLN A 24 -20.19 -43.50 10.80
CA GLN A 24 -19.81 -42.87 9.54
C GLN A 24 -18.46 -42.23 9.80
N ALA A 25 -17.39 -42.81 9.25
CA ALA A 25 -16.13 -42.09 9.13
C ALA A 25 -16.48 -40.81 8.36
N GLU A 26 -16.56 -39.69 9.09
CA GLU A 26 -16.87 -38.40 8.49
C GLU A 26 -15.91 -38.22 7.34
N VAL A 27 -16.46 -38.10 6.14
CA VAL A 27 -15.68 -37.83 4.95
C VAL A 27 -15.09 -36.45 5.18
N LYS A 28 -13.83 -36.42 5.59
CA LYS A 28 -13.08 -35.18 5.83
C LYS A 28 -13.02 -34.37 4.54
N LEU A 29 -13.17 -33.07 4.66
CA LEU A 29 -13.02 -32.16 3.54
C LEU A 29 -11.54 -32.12 3.10
N PRO A 30 -11.25 -32.07 1.79
CA PRO A 30 -9.88 -32.01 1.32
C PRO A 30 -9.22 -30.71 1.76
N TYR A 31 -7.96 -30.78 2.18
CA TYR A 31 -7.16 -29.59 2.49
C TYR A 31 -6.80 -28.83 1.21
N LYS A 32 -7.07 -27.53 1.17
CA LYS A 32 -6.81 -26.64 0.03
C LYS A 32 -5.63 -25.73 0.33
N GLU A 33 -4.67 -25.72 -0.58
CA GLU A 33 -3.58 -24.75 -0.57
C GLU A 33 -4.11 -23.36 -1.01
N PRO A 34 -3.53 -22.26 -0.50
CA PRO A 34 -3.90 -20.92 -0.89
C PRO A 34 -3.75 -20.70 -2.41
N GLY A 35 -4.74 -20.06 -3.03
CA GLY A 35 -4.71 -19.72 -4.44
C GLY A 35 -3.73 -18.59 -4.77
N GLN A 36 -3.61 -18.26 -6.06
CA GLN A 36 -2.75 -17.16 -6.55
C GLN A 36 -3.12 -15.77 -6.00
N PHE A 37 -4.31 -15.63 -5.41
CA PHE A 37 -4.83 -14.37 -4.85
C PHE A 37 -4.88 -14.37 -3.32
N SER A 38 -4.15 -15.27 -2.66
CA SER A 38 -4.12 -15.35 -1.20
C SER A 38 -3.66 -14.06 -0.51
N ILE A 39 -2.93 -13.18 -1.23
CA ILE A 39 -2.55 -11.86 -0.74
C ILE A 39 -3.75 -10.92 -0.47
N ASP A 40 -4.91 -11.18 -1.09
CA ASP A 40 -6.13 -10.36 -0.93
C ASP A 40 -7.09 -10.90 0.15
N CYS A 41 -6.72 -11.99 0.83
CA CYS A 41 -7.53 -12.61 1.88
C CYS A 41 -7.75 -11.66 3.07
N GLY A 42 -9.00 -11.60 3.55
CA GLY A 42 -9.44 -10.67 4.60
C GLY A 42 -9.88 -9.29 4.10
N PHE A 43 -9.44 -8.85 2.91
CA PHE A 43 -9.90 -7.58 2.32
C PHE A 43 -11.05 -7.77 1.31
N ARG A 44 -10.96 -8.80 0.45
CA ARG A 44 -11.95 -9.04 -0.63
C ARG A 44 -12.86 -10.24 -0.39
N GLY A 45 -12.54 -11.06 0.59
CA GLY A 45 -13.24 -12.30 0.88
C GLY A 45 -12.44 -13.15 1.85
N SER A 46 -13.11 -14.16 2.38
CA SER A 46 -12.57 -15.08 3.36
C SER A 46 -12.99 -16.51 3.01
N ASP A 47 -13.19 -16.82 1.73
CA ASP A 47 -13.56 -18.16 1.29
C ASP A 47 -12.34 -19.08 1.19
N GLU A 48 -12.56 -20.35 1.51
CA GLU A 48 -11.51 -21.37 1.51
C GLU A 48 -10.88 -21.60 0.12
N GLU A 49 -11.66 -21.48 -0.96
CA GLU A 49 -11.16 -21.69 -2.33
C GLU A 49 -10.07 -20.69 -2.71
N THR A 50 -10.23 -19.44 -2.28
CA THR A 50 -9.27 -18.37 -2.58
C THR A 50 -8.12 -18.35 -1.56
N CYS A 51 -8.45 -18.54 -0.28
CA CYS A 51 -7.53 -18.31 0.83
C CYS A 51 -6.82 -19.56 1.35
N GLY A 52 -7.28 -20.75 0.97
CA GLY A 52 -6.80 -22.01 1.49
C GLY A 52 -7.34 -22.33 2.89
N THR A 53 -7.26 -23.62 3.26
CA THR A 53 -7.80 -24.15 4.52
C THR A 53 -7.13 -23.54 5.76
N ASP A 54 -5.83 -23.25 5.69
CA ASP A 54 -5.07 -22.73 6.84
C ASP A 54 -5.57 -21.35 7.30
N TRP A 55 -5.61 -20.40 6.36
CA TRP A 55 -6.08 -19.04 6.62
C TRP A 55 -7.57 -19.05 6.96
N TYR A 56 -8.36 -19.81 6.21
CA TYR A 56 -9.80 -19.93 6.42
C TYR A 56 -10.15 -20.47 7.81
N CYS A 57 -9.54 -21.57 8.25
CA CYS A 57 -9.82 -22.15 9.55
C CYS A 57 -9.31 -21.26 10.70
N THR A 58 -8.11 -20.67 10.58
CA THR A 58 -7.57 -19.79 11.64
C THR A 58 -8.38 -18.51 11.86
N ALA A 59 -9.04 -18.00 10.82
CA ALA A 59 -9.90 -16.82 10.89
C ALA A 59 -11.12 -16.97 11.84
N PHE A 60 -11.54 -18.20 12.18
CA PHE A 60 -12.69 -18.42 13.09
C PHE A 60 -12.42 -17.98 14.53
N ASP A 61 -11.14 -17.94 14.94
CA ASP A 61 -10.74 -17.53 16.29
C ASP A 61 -10.46 -16.01 16.38
N GLU A 62 -10.52 -15.27 15.27
CA GLU A 62 -10.30 -13.82 15.25
C GLU A 62 -11.53 -13.03 15.75
N SER A 63 -11.27 -11.89 16.41
CA SER A 63 -12.31 -10.99 16.90
C SER A 63 -11.95 -9.53 16.62
N PRO A 64 -12.75 -8.81 15.80
CA PRO A 64 -13.96 -9.27 15.12
C PRO A 64 -13.67 -10.29 13.99
N LYS A 65 -14.62 -11.19 13.70
CA LYS A 65 -14.51 -12.12 12.57
C LYS A 65 -14.35 -11.35 11.25
N PRO A 66 -13.46 -11.80 10.33
CA PRO A 66 -13.31 -11.20 9.00
C PRO A 66 -14.60 -11.18 8.21
N LEU A 67 -14.77 -10.17 7.35
CA LEU A 67 -15.93 -10.06 6.48
C LEU A 67 -15.97 -11.21 5.47
N GLY A 68 -17.13 -11.86 5.34
CA GLY A 68 -17.35 -12.96 4.40
C GLY A 68 -16.72 -14.28 4.85
N LEU A 69 -16.35 -14.42 6.13
CA LEU A 69 -16.00 -15.72 6.71
C LEU A 69 -17.30 -16.51 6.93
N ASP A 70 -17.68 -17.28 5.92
CA ASP A 70 -18.90 -18.07 5.90
C ASP A 70 -18.58 -19.54 6.13
N GLY A 71 -18.97 -20.09 7.28
CA GLY A 71 -18.81 -21.52 7.55
C GLY A 71 -19.54 -21.98 8.81
N PRO A 72 -19.79 -23.29 8.93
CA PRO A 72 -20.53 -23.86 10.07
C PRO A 72 -19.69 -24.03 11.34
N TYR A 73 -18.41 -23.67 11.30
CA TYR A 73 -17.46 -23.93 12.39
C TYR A 73 -17.52 -22.85 13.48
N GLU A 74 -17.41 -23.25 14.74
CA GLU A 74 -17.34 -22.33 15.87
C GLU A 74 -15.89 -21.89 16.18
N SER A 75 -14.90 -22.69 15.79
CA SER A 75 -13.47 -22.45 16.08
C SER A 75 -12.55 -22.97 14.98
N SER A 76 -11.31 -22.52 14.99
CA SER A 76 -10.28 -23.05 14.08
C SER A 76 -10.05 -24.55 14.26
N LYS A 77 -10.11 -25.03 15.51
CA LYS A 77 -9.95 -26.45 15.84
C LYS A 77 -11.04 -27.31 15.19
N GLU A 78 -12.29 -26.90 15.31
CA GLU A 78 -13.41 -27.63 14.71
C GLU A 78 -13.29 -27.66 13.17
N CYS A 79 -12.90 -26.54 12.57
CA CYS A 79 -12.62 -26.45 11.15
C CYS A 79 -11.51 -27.44 10.74
N PHE A 80 -10.36 -27.44 11.40
CA PHE A 80 -9.26 -28.37 11.06
C PHE A 80 -9.59 -29.84 11.33
N ASP A 81 -10.36 -30.14 12.38
CA ASP A 81 -10.76 -31.52 12.68
C ASP A 81 -11.66 -32.09 11.57
N ALA A 82 -12.46 -31.23 10.90
CA ALA A 82 -13.31 -31.55 9.75
C ALA A 82 -12.54 -31.67 8.42
N HIS A 83 -11.28 -31.25 8.34
CA HIS A 83 -10.46 -31.36 7.13
C HIS A 83 -9.47 -32.53 7.21
N GLU A 84 -9.03 -32.97 6.03
CA GLU A 84 -7.90 -33.86 5.88
C GLU A 84 -6.63 -33.13 6.35
N PRO A 85 -5.68 -33.85 6.98
CA PRO A 85 -4.40 -33.25 7.31
C PRO A 85 -3.66 -32.85 6.03
N ARG A 86 -2.93 -31.73 6.08
CA ARG A 86 -2.09 -31.30 4.97
C ARG A 86 -1.09 -32.40 4.58
N GLU A 87 -1.03 -32.70 3.28
CA GLU A 87 -0.08 -33.68 2.75
C GLU A 87 1.38 -33.20 2.96
N PRO A 88 2.29 -34.02 3.52
CA PRO A 88 3.67 -33.62 3.80
C PRO A 88 4.47 -33.17 2.57
N ASN A 89 4.11 -33.65 1.38
CA ASN A 89 4.79 -33.31 0.12
C ASN A 89 4.23 -32.05 -0.57
N GLN A 90 3.16 -31.45 -0.03
CA GLN A 90 2.55 -30.24 -0.57
C GLN A 90 2.84 -29.00 0.27
N GLN A 91 3.71 -29.08 1.28
CA GLN A 91 4.26 -27.87 1.90
C GLN A 91 4.77 -26.96 0.77
N PRO A 92 4.15 -25.78 0.55
CA PRO A 92 4.76 -24.70 -0.18
C PRO A 92 6.12 -24.60 0.44
N ALA A 93 7.17 -24.71 -0.38
CA ALA A 93 8.54 -24.52 0.07
C ALA A 93 8.49 -23.38 1.06
N GLU A 94 8.67 -23.72 2.35
CA GLU A 94 8.48 -22.80 3.46
C GLU A 94 9.18 -21.54 3.01
N PRO A 95 8.49 -20.38 2.87
CA PRO A 95 9.12 -19.20 2.31
C PRO A 95 10.34 -18.97 3.17
N SER A 96 11.49 -19.34 2.57
CA SER A 96 12.71 -19.69 3.25
C SER A 96 12.90 -18.67 4.34
N GLN A 97 12.71 -19.10 5.59
CA GLN A 97 12.85 -18.32 6.82
C GLN A 97 13.07 -16.84 6.53
N THR A 98 12.01 -16.04 6.67
CA THR A 98 12.10 -14.58 6.76
C THR A 98 13.46 -14.17 7.36
N PRO A 99 14.27 -13.30 6.73
CA PRO A 99 15.64 -12.95 7.16
C PRO A 99 15.81 -12.36 8.57
N LYS A 100 14.84 -12.51 9.49
CA LYS A 100 14.94 -12.07 10.88
C LYS A 100 16.19 -12.60 11.59
N GLU A 101 16.68 -13.79 11.23
CA GLU A 101 17.88 -14.38 11.85
C GLU A 101 19.20 -14.00 11.15
N GLN A 102 19.17 -13.52 9.90
CA GLN A 102 20.34 -12.93 9.26
C GLN A 102 20.49 -11.44 9.56
N PHE A 103 19.40 -10.74 9.92
CA PHE A 103 19.44 -9.33 10.31
C PHE A 103 20.00 -9.09 11.71
N SER A 104 19.79 -10.02 12.67
CA SER A 104 20.44 -9.91 13.99
C SER A 104 21.96 -9.95 13.88
N LYS A 105 22.50 -10.70 12.92
CA LYS A 105 23.94 -10.80 12.71
C LYS A 105 24.54 -9.57 12.03
N ALA A 106 23.77 -8.84 11.21
CA ALA A 106 24.19 -7.57 10.61
C ALA A 106 24.10 -6.39 11.62
N GLN A 107 23.30 -6.50 12.67
CA GLN A 107 23.25 -5.50 13.75
C GLN A 107 24.40 -5.62 14.76
N GLU A 108 25.12 -6.74 14.80
CA GLU A 108 26.14 -7.01 15.82
C GLU A 108 27.56 -6.58 15.41
N GLU A 109 27.81 -6.32 14.11
CA GLU A 109 29.16 -5.95 13.62
C GLU A 109 29.40 -4.44 13.43
N ASN A 110 28.40 -3.57 13.69
CA ASN A 110 28.60 -2.13 13.57
C ASN A 110 28.90 -1.49 14.94
N ALA A 111 30.19 -1.51 15.32
CA ALA A 111 30.71 -1.01 16.61
C ALA A 111 30.47 0.50 16.87
N SER A 112 29.89 1.23 15.92
CA SER A 112 29.56 2.66 16.03
C SER A 112 28.24 2.93 16.78
N GLY A 113 27.38 1.93 16.96
CA GLY A 113 26.08 2.10 17.63
C GLY A 113 25.05 2.93 16.85
N THR A 114 25.44 3.51 15.70
CA THR A 114 24.57 4.21 14.75
C THR A 114 23.99 3.23 13.73
N LEU A 115 22.70 3.37 13.42
CA LEU A 115 22.02 2.56 12.40
C LEU A 115 22.36 3.07 10.99
N PRO A 116 22.41 2.22 9.95
CA PRO A 116 22.74 2.68 8.60
C PRO A 116 21.66 3.59 8.02
N PHE A 117 22.07 4.57 7.19
CA PHE A 117 21.13 5.39 6.43
C PHE A 117 20.67 4.67 5.16
N ILE A 118 19.35 4.49 5.01
CA ILE A 118 18.71 3.81 3.88
C ILE A 118 18.27 4.86 2.85
N ASP A 119 19.04 4.96 1.77
CA ASP A 119 18.74 5.84 0.65
C ASP A 119 17.59 5.32 -0.24
N ALA A 120 16.98 6.24 -1.00
CA ALA A 120 15.85 5.95 -1.88
C ALA A 120 16.14 4.89 -2.98
N ALA A 121 17.41 4.63 -3.28
CA ALA A 121 17.82 3.60 -4.24
C ALA A 121 17.73 2.16 -3.68
N LYS A 122 17.61 1.99 -2.36
CA LYS A 122 17.60 0.69 -1.66
C LYS A 122 16.21 0.32 -1.10
N LEU A 123 15.16 0.98 -1.55
CA LEU A 123 13.82 0.80 -0.99
C LEU A 123 13.18 -0.52 -1.41
N SER A 124 12.53 -1.19 -0.45
CA SER A 124 11.60 -2.28 -0.74
C SER A 124 10.31 -1.76 -1.39
N GLY A 125 9.76 -2.51 -2.34
CA GLY A 125 8.47 -2.19 -2.96
C GLY A 125 7.26 -2.42 -2.05
N VAL A 126 7.43 -3.15 -0.94
CA VAL A 126 6.37 -3.51 0.01
C VAL A 126 6.77 -3.09 1.42
N CYS A 127 5.85 -2.43 2.14
CA CYS A 127 6.08 -1.98 3.52
C CYS A 127 5.42 -2.97 4.50
N PHE A 128 6.22 -3.62 5.32
CA PHE A 128 5.73 -4.44 6.44
C PHE A 128 5.84 -3.69 7.78
N PRO A 129 4.94 -3.93 8.74
CA PRO A 129 5.08 -3.39 10.09
C PRO A 129 6.43 -3.77 10.71
N GLY A 130 7.13 -2.79 11.29
CA GLY A 130 8.46 -2.98 11.87
C GLY A 130 9.62 -2.85 10.88
N GLN A 131 9.32 -2.64 9.59
CA GLN A 131 10.29 -2.42 8.51
C GLN A 131 9.94 -1.18 7.70
N PHE A 132 9.27 -0.20 8.30
CA PHE A 132 8.86 0.99 7.56
C PHE A 132 10.08 1.75 7.01
N GLU A 133 11.18 1.78 7.74
CA GLU A 133 12.41 2.45 7.31
C GLU A 133 13.01 1.86 6.03
N GLU A 134 13.05 0.53 5.92
CA GLU A 134 13.53 -0.20 4.73
C GLU A 134 12.66 0.06 3.49
N CYS A 135 11.35 0.23 3.70
CA CYS A 135 10.42 0.48 2.60
C CYS A 135 10.43 1.94 2.12
N MET A 136 10.55 2.90 3.04
CA MET A 136 10.35 4.32 2.69
C MET A 136 11.62 5.16 2.71
N GLY A 137 12.71 4.63 3.26
CA GLY A 137 14.00 5.29 3.41
C GLY A 137 14.10 6.06 4.72
N THR A 138 15.32 6.23 5.22
CA THR A 138 15.60 6.84 6.53
C THR A 138 15.05 8.25 6.65
N GLN A 139 15.27 9.09 5.64
CA GLN A 139 14.80 10.48 5.65
C GLN A 139 13.28 10.54 5.86
N LYS A 140 12.53 9.82 5.03
CA LYS A 140 11.07 9.84 5.05
C LYS A 140 10.51 9.15 6.30
N TYR A 141 11.17 8.10 6.77
CA TYR A 141 10.81 7.41 8.01
C TYR A 141 10.87 8.36 9.20
N CYS A 142 11.97 9.10 9.34
CA CYS A 142 12.14 10.08 10.41
C CYS A 142 11.18 11.26 10.27
N ASP A 143 11.04 11.85 9.08
CA ASP A 143 10.18 13.02 8.83
C ASP A 143 8.69 12.72 9.06
N SER A 144 8.23 11.54 8.62
CA SER A 144 6.84 11.11 8.80
C SER A 144 6.53 10.56 10.19
N LYS A 145 7.55 10.45 11.05
CA LYS A 145 7.46 9.83 12.38
C LYS A 145 6.91 8.40 12.32
N ALA A 146 7.27 7.65 11.28
CA ALA A 146 6.82 6.26 11.12
C ALA A 146 7.25 5.39 12.31
N TRP A 147 8.36 5.74 12.97
CA TRP A 147 8.78 5.15 14.24
C TRP A 147 7.74 5.19 15.35
N THR A 148 6.72 6.07 15.31
CA THR A 148 5.63 6.11 16.32
C THR A 148 4.69 4.91 16.29
N LYS A 149 4.81 4.03 15.28
CA LYS A 149 3.97 2.84 15.16
C LYS A 149 4.39 1.78 16.18
N LYS A 150 3.41 1.03 16.69
CA LYS A 150 3.58 0.06 17.78
C LYS A 150 4.62 -1.03 17.45
N ASP A 151 4.69 -1.40 16.18
CA ASP A 151 5.52 -2.52 15.71
C ASP A 151 6.95 -2.07 15.32
N GLU A 152 7.26 -0.78 15.44
CA GLU A 152 8.59 -0.27 15.14
C GLU A 152 9.54 -0.50 16.31
N PRO A 153 10.77 -0.98 16.04
CA PRO A 153 11.68 -1.45 17.08
C PRO A 153 12.20 -0.31 17.98
N LYS A 154 12.24 0.92 17.46
CA LYS A 154 12.79 2.06 18.18
C LYS A 154 11.88 3.27 18.04
N GLN A 155 11.56 3.87 19.19
CA GLN A 155 10.78 5.10 19.30
C GLN A 155 11.75 6.27 19.49
N TYR A 156 11.45 7.42 18.88
CA TYR A 156 12.24 8.64 19.01
C TYR A 156 11.43 9.74 19.65
N THR A 157 12.08 10.83 20.07
CA THR A 157 11.38 12.01 20.60
C THR A 157 11.11 13.05 19.50
N SER A 158 11.88 13.03 18.41
CA SER A 158 11.73 13.93 17.26
C SER A 158 12.33 13.32 15.98
N ALA A 159 12.11 13.97 14.84
CA ALA A 159 12.71 13.56 13.57
C ALA A 159 14.23 13.74 13.58
N GLU A 160 14.72 14.79 14.24
CA GLU A 160 16.15 15.09 14.39
C GLU A 160 16.83 14.02 15.26
N ALA A 161 16.21 13.57 16.35
CA ALA A 161 16.72 12.48 17.17
C ALA A 161 16.77 11.14 16.39
N CYS A 162 15.79 10.91 15.51
CA CYS A 162 15.79 9.76 14.60
C CYS A 162 16.95 9.83 13.60
N LEU A 163 17.16 10.98 12.96
CA LEU A 163 18.26 11.17 12.01
C LEU A 163 19.65 11.15 12.67
N ALA A 164 19.78 11.67 13.88
CA ALA A 164 21.04 11.66 14.63
C ALA A 164 21.48 10.26 15.06
N ASP A 165 20.55 9.31 15.12
CA ASP A 165 20.79 7.90 15.42
C ASP A 165 21.19 7.09 14.16
N ARG A 166 21.43 7.79 13.05
CA ARG A 166 21.79 7.19 11.76
C ARG A 166 23.19 7.62 11.36
N GLU A 167 23.86 6.74 10.62
CA GLU A 167 25.07 7.14 9.90
C GLU A 167 24.74 8.32 8.97
N PRO A 168 25.69 9.23 8.72
CA PRO A 168 25.51 10.27 7.72
C PRO A 168 25.14 9.64 6.38
N SER A 169 24.13 10.17 5.69
CA SER A 169 23.83 9.71 4.34
C SER A 169 25.07 9.87 3.47
N GLN A 170 25.54 8.77 2.89
CA GLN A 170 26.68 8.80 1.95
C GLN A 170 26.33 9.55 0.65
N SER A 171 25.08 9.96 0.47
CA SER A 171 24.60 10.69 -0.72
C SER A 171 24.84 12.19 -0.68
N SER A 172 25.23 12.79 0.45
CA SER A 172 25.41 14.25 0.54
C SER A 172 26.65 14.79 -0.17
N ASP A 173 27.64 13.94 -0.45
CA ASP A 173 28.86 14.30 -1.19
C ASP A 173 28.85 13.84 -2.65
N GLY A 174 27.77 13.17 -3.08
CA GLY A 174 27.55 12.86 -4.48
C GLY A 174 27.13 14.13 -5.25
N PRO A 175 27.52 14.28 -6.52
CA PRO A 175 26.89 15.30 -7.37
C PRO A 175 25.38 15.08 -7.30
N ALA A 176 24.63 16.16 -7.01
CA ALA A 176 23.17 16.11 -6.95
C ALA A 176 22.64 15.29 -8.14
N PRO A 177 21.68 14.37 -7.92
CA PRO A 177 21.20 13.51 -8.99
C PRO A 177 20.84 14.37 -10.19
N ALA A 178 21.37 13.98 -11.36
CA ALA A 178 21.12 14.71 -12.59
C ALA A 178 19.60 14.90 -12.73
N LYS A 179 19.19 16.15 -12.86
CA LYS A 179 17.79 16.48 -13.01
C LYS A 179 17.24 15.79 -14.25
N LYS A 180 16.02 15.28 -14.17
CA LYS A 180 15.39 14.61 -15.31
C LYS A 180 15.05 15.64 -16.39
N PRO A 181 15.21 15.32 -17.69
CA PRO A 181 14.86 16.24 -18.75
C PRO A 181 13.39 16.62 -18.67
N TRP A 182 13.07 17.85 -19.09
CA TRP A 182 11.71 18.34 -19.16
C TRP A 182 11.03 17.86 -20.44
N ILE A 183 9.89 17.19 -20.29
CA ILE A 183 9.10 16.67 -21.40
C ILE A 183 7.96 17.64 -21.69
N TYR A 184 7.95 18.21 -22.89
CA TYR A 184 6.83 19.00 -23.38
C TYR A 184 5.69 18.09 -23.79
N ASN A 185 4.45 18.49 -23.51
CA ASN A 185 3.29 17.81 -24.07
C ASN A 185 3.29 18.01 -25.59
N ASN A 186 3.65 16.96 -26.31
CA ASN A 186 3.70 16.93 -27.77
C ASN A 186 2.72 15.91 -28.35
N SER A 187 1.81 15.40 -27.53
CA SER A 187 1.13 14.15 -27.84
C SER A 187 -0.14 14.42 -28.63
N GLY A 188 -0.23 13.82 -29.82
CA GLY A 188 -1.45 13.80 -30.62
C GLY A 188 -2.58 13.00 -29.95
N ALA A 189 -3.70 12.84 -30.66
CA ALA A 189 -4.94 12.24 -30.13
C ALA A 189 -4.84 10.80 -29.58
N ALA A 190 -3.73 10.09 -29.75
CA ALA A 190 -3.54 8.69 -29.37
C ALA A 190 -2.83 8.49 -28.01
N CYS A 191 -2.99 9.42 -27.09
CA CYS A 191 -2.17 9.50 -25.89
C CYS A 191 -2.76 8.76 -24.67
N ARG A 192 -1.97 7.92 -23.98
CA ARG A 192 -2.38 7.27 -22.72
C ARG A 192 -2.26 8.26 -21.56
N MET A 193 -3.41 8.65 -20.99
CA MET A 193 -3.60 9.81 -20.12
C MET A 193 -2.88 9.79 -18.75
N ASP A 194 -2.01 8.82 -18.47
CA ASP A 194 -1.30 8.66 -17.20
C ASP A 194 0.23 8.64 -17.33
N SER A 195 0.78 8.74 -18.53
CA SER A 195 2.23 8.80 -18.76
C SER A 195 2.76 10.24 -18.84
N GLU A 196 4.01 10.44 -18.45
CA GLU A 196 4.64 11.76 -18.51
C GLU A 196 4.92 12.19 -19.95
N GLU A 197 5.29 11.25 -20.81
CA GLU A 197 5.44 11.44 -22.25
C GLU A 197 4.17 11.97 -22.89
N CYS A 198 3.02 11.64 -22.28
CA CYS A 198 1.71 12.05 -22.74
C CYS A 198 1.27 13.41 -22.24
N LEU A 199 1.35 13.59 -20.92
CA LEU A 199 0.83 14.79 -20.27
C LEU A 199 1.82 15.95 -20.36
N GLY A 200 3.09 15.66 -20.60
CA GLY A 200 4.21 16.57 -20.32
C GLY A 200 4.54 16.63 -18.83
N SER A 201 5.77 17.00 -18.50
CA SER A 201 6.28 17.03 -17.11
C SER A 201 5.44 17.90 -16.18
N GLU A 202 4.94 19.05 -16.66
CA GLU A 202 4.12 19.94 -15.83
C GLU A 202 2.81 19.28 -15.40
N LEU A 203 2.01 18.83 -16.38
CA LEU A 203 0.71 18.26 -16.08
C LEU A 203 0.86 16.93 -15.35
N PHE A 204 1.82 16.09 -15.74
CA PHE A 204 2.13 14.83 -15.04
C PHE A 204 2.45 15.06 -13.55
N CYS A 205 3.36 15.99 -13.23
CA CYS A 205 3.70 16.27 -11.84
C CYS A 205 2.49 16.82 -11.05
N LEU A 206 1.68 17.68 -11.68
CA LEU A 206 0.53 18.32 -11.04
C LEU A 206 -0.70 17.40 -10.89
N THR A 207 -0.90 16.45 -11.80
CA THR A 207 -2.01 15.47 -11.75
C THR A 207 -1.65 14.20 -11.00
N SER A 208 -0.36 13.98 -10.68
CA SER A 208 0.05 12.81 -9.91
C SER A 208 -0.79 12.69 -8.64
N LYS A 209 -1.26 11.47 -8.33
CA LYS A 209 -2.22 11.19 -7.24
C LYS A 209 -1.77 11.64 -5.84
N ARG A 210 -0.54 12.15 -5.71
CA ARG A 210 0.04 12.66 -4.47
C ARG A 210 0.35 14.15 -4.66
N LYS A 211 -0.66 15.03 -4.50
CA LYS A 211 -0.49 16.50 -4.61
C LYS A 211 0.69 17.03 -3.80
N ALA A 212 0.96 16.45 -2.63
CA ALA A 212 2.12 16.79 -1.78
C ALA A 212 3.48 16.60 -2.49
N ARG A 213 3.55 15.74 -3.50
CA ARG A 213 4.76 15.45 -4.29
C ARG A 213 4.87 16.22 -5.59
N SER A 214 3.88 17.05 -5.94
CA SER A 214 3.92 17.80 -7.19
C SER A 214 5.14 18.74 -7.25
N GLN A 215 5.47 19.39 -6.13
CA GLN A 215 6.64 20.26 -6.01
C GLN A 215 7.96 19.48 -6.06
N GLU A 216 8.04 18.34 -5.38
CA GLU A 216 9.21 17.44 -5.44
C GLU A 216 9.44 16.95 -6.88
N CYS A 217 8.37 16.49 -7.55
CA CYS A 217 8.41 16.06 -8.94
C CYS A 217 8.92 17.16 -9.87
N LEU A 218 8.45 18.40 -9.70
CA LEU A 218 8.92 19.56 -10.47
C LEU A 218 10.36 19.96 -10.10
N ALA A 219 10.80 19.76 -8.86
CA ALA A 219 12.14 20.06 -8.40
C ALA A 219 13.20 19.08 -8.95
N GLU A 220 12.81 17.81 -9.15
CA GLU A 220 13.62 16.78 -9.80
C GLU A 220 13.82 17.00 -11.30
N ARG A 221 13.00 17.86 -11.93
CA ARG A 221 13.13 18.16 -13.36
C ARG A 221 14.12 19.28 -13.59
N GLU A 222 14.80 19.21 -14.73
CA GLU A 222 15.43 20.38 -15.32
C GLU A 222 14.34 21.43 -15.45
N LYS A 223 14.57 22.63 -14.91
CA LYS A 223 13.61 23.73 -15.02
C LYS A 223 13.94 24.46 -16.32
N PRO A 224 13.37 24.11 -17.49
CA PRO A 224 13.51 24.99 -18.62
C PRO A 224 12.81 26.29 -18.27
N LYS A 225 13.41 27.40 -18.70
CA LYS A 225 12.61 28.58 -18.94
C LYS A 225 11.68 28.21 -20.10
N LEU A 226 10.39 28.08 -19.82
CA LEU A 226 9.42 27.76 -20.84
C LEU A 226 9.21 29.00 -21.71
N PRO A 227 9.29 28.92 -23.04
CA PRO A 227 9.08 30.10 -23.87
C PRO A 227 7.65 30.63 -23.70
N TRP A 228 7.49 31.95 -23.71
CA TRP A 228 6.17 32.55 -23.77
C TRP A 228 5.55 32.30 -25.16
N LEU A 229 4.35 31.71 -25.20
CA LEU A 229 3.63 31.44 -26.44
C LEU A 229 2.45 32.41 -26.58
N ALA A 230 2.42 33.13 -27.71
CA ALA A 230 1.23 33.87 -28.12
C ALA A 230 0.13 32.88 -28.56
N PRO A 231 -1.16 33.24 -28.44
CA PRO A 231 -2.26 32.41 -28.93
C PRO A 231 -2.12 32.10 -30.44
N GLY A 232 -2.31 30.84 -30.81
CA GLY A 232 -2.32 30.37 -32.20
C GLY A 232 -3.73 30.32 -32.78
N THR A 233 -3.86 29.79 -34.01
CA THR A 233 -5.14 29.69 -34.75
C THR A 233 -5.77 28.29 -34.74
N CYS A 234 -5.35 27.40 -33.84
CA CYS A 234 -5.86 26.03 -33.78
C CYS A 234 -7.08 25.87 -32.86
N ALA A 235 -7.64 24.65 -32.81
CA ALA A 235 -8.83 24.31 -32.03
C ALA A 235 -8.56 23.44 -30.79
N ASN A 236 -7.29 23.11 -30.49
CA ASN A 236 -6.95 22.25 -29.35
C ASN A 236 -6.61 23.08 -28.08
N GLN A 237 -6.53 22.44 -26.92
CA GLN A 237 -6.24 23.13 -25.65
C GLN A 237 -4.74 23.18 -25.30
N SER A 238 -3.85 23.08 -26.30
CA SER A 238 -2.41 23.16 -26.05
C SER A 238 -1.95 24.60 -25.79
N GLU A 239 -0.79 24.78 -25.14
CA GLU A 239 -0.20 26.10 -24.89
C GLU A 239 0.13 26.84 -26.19
N ALA A 240 0.57 26.12 -27.22
CA ALA A 240 0.77 26.69 -28.56
C ALA A 240 -0.53 27.21 -29.20
N CYS A 241 -1.69 26.73 -28.73
CA CYS A 241 -2.99 27.09 -29.26
C CYS A 241 -3.63 28.23 -28.50
N LEU A 242 -3.75 28.07 -27.19
CA LEU A 242 -4.38 29.04 -26.30
C LEU A 242 -3.47 30.22 -25.97
N GLY A 243 -2.17 30.08 -26.22
CA GLY A 243 -1.13 30.94 -25.66
C GLY A 243 -0.92 30.66 -24.18
N THR A 244 0.20 31.14 -23.63
CA THR A 244 0.60 30.92 -22.23
C THR A 244 -0.49 31.39 -21.24
N GLU A 245 -1.09 32.56 -21.45
CA GLU A 245 -2.17 33.06 -20.57
C GLU A 245 -3.41 32.17 -20.60
N GLY A 246 -3.90 31.84 -21.79
CA GLY A 246 -5.10 31.01 -21.95
C GLY A 246 -4.90 29.60 -21.43
N TYR A 247 -3.74 29.01 -21.71
CA TYR A 247 -3.36 27.69 -21.22
C TYR A 247 -3.25 27.66 -19.70
N CYS A 248 -2.51 28.59 -19.09
CA CYS A 248 -2.39 28.65 -17.63
C CYS A 248 -3.75 28.87 -16.96
N ALA A 249 -4.63 29.69 -17.52
CA ALA A 249 -5.98 29.90 -16.99
C ALA A 249 -6.82 28.62 -17.04
N VAL A 250 -6.92 27.97 -18.20
CA VAL A 250 -7.76 26.78 -18.40
C VAL A 250 -7.21 25.58 -17.63
N MET A 251 -5.91 25.29 -17.78
CA MET A 251 -5.31 24.10 -17.19
C MET A 251 -5.21 24.20 -15.68
N MET A 252 -4.72 25.30 -15.13
CA MET A 252 -4.56 25.43 -13.67
C MET A 252 -5.92 25.44 -12.96
N GLN A 253 -6.97 25.99 -13.59
CA GLN A 253 -8.33 25.89 -13.07
C GLN A 253 -8.80 24.43 -12.98
N ALA A 254 -8.56 23.62 -14.01
CA ALA A 254 -8.96 22.21 -14.05
C ALA A 254 -8.31 21.38 -12.92
N ILE A 255 -7.05 21.65 -12.58
CA ILE A 255 -6.32 20.93 -11.52
C ILE A 255 -6.31 21.64 -10.16
N LYS A 256 -6.99 22.80 -10.04
CA LYS A 256 -7.00 23.65 -8.84
C LYS A 256 -5.59 24.07 -8.39
N ALA A 257 -4.76 24.48 -9.34
CA ALA A 257 -3.41 25.01 -9.12
C ALA A 257 -3.36 26.52 -9.35
N SER A 258 -2.21 27.13 -9.02
CA SER A 258 -2.00 28.58 -9.14
C SER A 258 -1.70 28.99 -10.59
N VAL A 259 -2.53 29.88 -11.15
CA VAL A 259 -2.32 30.49 -12.47
C VAL A 259 -1.03 31.32 -12.46
N SER A 260 -0.75 32.07 -11.40
CA SER A 260 0.46 32.89 -11.30
C SER A 260 1.72 32.04 -11.30
N ASP A 261 1.71 30.89 -10.64
CA ASP A 261 2.87 29.99 -10.59
C ASP A 261 3.12 29.35 -11.96
N CYS A 262 2.06 29.08 -12.72
CA CYS A 262 2.16 28.68 -14.11
C CYS A 262 2.84 29.78 -14.93
N VAL A 263 2.32 31.01 -14.91
CA VAL A 263 2.87 32.14 -15.67
C VAL A 263 4.33 32.45 -15.28
N ALA A 264 4.66 32.43 -13.98
CA ALA A 264 6.00 32.73 -13.47
C ALA A 264 7.09 31.74 -13.91
N ARG A 265 6.71 30.57 -14.46
CA ARG A 265 7.63 29.57 -15.01
C ARG A 265 7.97 29.81 -16.49
N ARG A 266 7.32 30.78 -17.14
CA ARG A 266 7.57 31.14 -18.54
C ARG A 266 8.55 32.31 -18.63
N ASP A 267 9.15 32.47 -19.79
CA ASP A 267 9.88 33.68 -20.14
C ASP A 267 8.96 34.91 -20.03
N PRO A 268 9.51 36.11 -19.81
CA PRO A 268 8.73 37.34 -19.78
C PRO A 268 7.88 37.47 -21.06
N LYS A 269 6.64 37.93 -20.91
CA LYS A 269 5.76 38.25 -22.03
C LYS A 269 6.48 39.28 -22.93
N PRO A 270 6.67 38.98 -24.23
CA PRO A 270 7.32 39.87 -25.17
C PRO A 270 6.50 41.15 -25.42
#